data_AF-A0A5C1HU44-F1
#
_entry.id   AF-A0A5C1HU44-F1
#
_cell.length_a   1.000
_cell.length_b   1.000
_cell.length_c   1.000
_cell.angle_alpha   90.00
_cell.angle_beta   90.00
_cell.angle_gamma   90.00
#
_symmetry.space_group_name_H-M   'P 1'
#
loop_
_entity.id
_entity.type
_entity.pdbx_description
1 polymer ?
#
loop_
_entity_poly.entity_id
_entity_poly.type
_entity_poly.pdbx_seq_one_letter_code
_entity_poly.pdbx_strand_id
1 'polypeptide(L)'
;MRYDDEQLVNLIIDLQERGFSHDFVIENEHIRCLQYNELISPDDFEILETYHRRASNANDNCSLVYAIRLTNYDMKGILMSDYRSYIKGMSLRLWSKFNNVIRLNLSVIK
;
A
#
# COMPACT_ATOMS: atom_id res chain seq x y z
N MET A 1 20.49 -6.49 -12.10
CA MET A 1 19.19 -6.22 -11.48
C MET A 1 18.21 -7.27 -11.96
N ARG A 2 17.33 -7.79 -11.10
CA ARG A 2 16.27 -8.72 -11.53
C ARG A 2 15.19 -7.88 -12.22
N TYR A 3 14.64 -8.36 -13.34
CA TYR A 3 13.61 -7.68 -14.13
C TYR A 3 12.39 -7.23 -13.30
N ASP A 4 12.07 -7.97 -12.25
CA ASP A 4 10.95 -7.66 -11.36
C ASP A 4 11.18 -6.42 -10.48
N ASP A 5 12.43 -6.09 -10.17
CA ASP A 5 12.76 -4.88 -9.39
C ASP A 5 12.50 -3.62 -10.23
N GLU A 6 12.74 -3.70 -11.54
CA GLU A 6 12.52 -2.59 -12.49
C GLU A 6 11.04 -2.23 -12.63
N GLN A 7 10.17 -3.24 -12.70
CA GLN A 7 8.70 -3.03 -12.75
C GLN A 7 8.18 -2.34 -11.49
N LEU A 8 8.69 -2.73 -10.32
CA LEU A 8 8.33 -2.08 -9.05
C LEU A 8 8.83 -0.64 -9.00
N VAL A 9 10.08 -0.40 -9.40
CA VAL A 9 10.65 0.96 -9.45
C VAL A 9 9.84 1.85 -10.39
N ASN A 10 9.49 1.37 -11.59
CA ASN A 10 8.69 2.11 -12.55
C ASN A 10 7.29 2.43 -12.02
N LEU A 11 6.64 1.49 -11.32
CA LEU A 11 5.36 1.74 -10.66
C LEU A 11 5.46 2.86 -9.61
N ILE A 12 6.51 2.86 -8.80
CA ILE A 12 6.72 3.90 -7.78
C ILE A 12 6.98 5.26 -8.43
N ILE A 13 7.77 5.29 -9.50
CA ILE A 13 8.02 6.52 -10.26
C ILE A 13 6.71 7.06 -10.84
N ASP A 14 5.89 6.23 -11.49
CA ASP A 14 4.58 6.64 -12.02
C ASP A 14 3.69 7.23 -10.91
N LEU A 15 3.59 6.57 -9.77
CA LEU A 15 2.83 7.06 -8.63
C LEU A 15 3.36 8.42 -8.14
N GLN A 16 4.68 8.59 -8.05
CA GLN A 16 5.28 9.85 -7.65
C GLN A 16 4.99 10.97 -8.66
N GLU A 17 5.08 10.70 -9.96
CA GLU A 17 4.73 11.66 -11.03
C GLU A 17 3.25 12.07 -10.98
N ARG A 18 2.36 11.17 -10.53
CA ARG A 18 0.93 11.45 -10.29
C ARG A 18 0.65 12.16 -8.95
N GLY A 19 1.69 12.51 -8.20
CA GLY A 19 1.61 13.30 -6.97
C GLY A 19 1.49 12.49 -5.68
N PHE A 20 1.69 11.17 -5.71
CA PHE A 20 1.79 10.34 -4.51
C PHE A 20 3.19 10.48 -3.91
N SER A 21 3.43 11.57 -3.18
CA SER A 21 4.76 12.00 -2.74
C SER A 21 5.12 11.66 -1.28
N HIS A 22 4.16 11.13 -0.51
CA HIS A 22 4.38 10.75 0.89
C HIS A 22 4.60 9.24 1.02
N ASP A 23 5.33 8.83 2.05
CA ASP A 23 5.59 7.43 2.35
C ASP A 23 4.83 7.05 3.62
N PHE A 24 4.01 6.01 3.51
CA PHE A 24 3.23 5.48 4.61
C PHE A 24 3.72 4.10 5.01
N VAL A 25 3.68 3.84 6.31
CA VAL A 25 3.91 2.51 6.89
C VAL A 25 2.75 2.13 7.78
N ILE A 26 2.50 0.83 7.92
CA ILE A 26 1.53 0.32 8.88
C ILE A 26 2.13 0.42 10.29
N GLU A 27 1.34 0.94 11.24
CA GLU A 27 1.72 0.99 12.65
C GLU A 27 0.51 0.71 13.55
N ASN A 28 0.42 -0.53 14.04
CA ASN A 28 -0.64 -1.00 14.92
C ASN A 28 -2.06 -0.81 14.31
N GLU A 29 -2.81 0.14 14.88
CA GLU A 29 -4.18 0.48 14.48
C GLU A 29 -4.24 1.55 13.37
N HIS A 30 -3.10 2.13 12.99
CA HIS A 30 -2.97 3.31 12.13
C HIS A 30 -2.02 3.07 10.96
N ILE A 31 -1.98 4.03 10.04
CA ILE A 31 -0.82 4.22 9.17
C ILE A 31 -0.03 5.42 9.65
N ARG A 32 1.30 5.40 9.53
CA ARG A 32 2.16 6.54 9.85
C ARG A 32 2.72 7.15 8.58
N CYS A 33 2.59 8.47 8.45
CA CYS A 33 3.32 9.26 7.45
C CYS A 33 4.76 9.42 7.93
N LEU A 34 5.74 8.95 7.16
CA LEU A 34 7.14 8.99 7.57
C LEU A 34 7.72 10.42 7.54
N GLN A 35 7.26 11.25 6.61
CA GLN A 35 7.71 12.63 6.40
C GLN A 35 7.38 13.54 7.60
N TYR A 36 6.16 13.41 8.13
CA TYR A 36 5.67 14.24 9.23
C TYR A 36 5.62 13.52 10.58
N ASN A 37 5.95 12.22 10.58
CA ASN A 37 5.84 11.34 11.74
C ASN A 37 4.44 11.39 12.40
N GLU A 38 3.41 11.45 11.56
CA GLU A 38 2.01 11.59 11.97
C GLU A 38 1.27 10.26 11.84
N LEU A 39 0.49 9.90 12.86
CA LEU A 39 -0.39 8.73 12.85
C LEU A 39 -1.76 9.10 12.30
N ILE A 40 -2.23 8.31 11.35
CA ILE A 40 -3.46 8.56 10.59
C ILE A 40 -4.43 7.41 10.84
N SER A 41 -5.64 7.76 11.27
CA SER A 41 -6.71 6.79 11.53
C SER A 41 -7.14 6.08 10.25
N PRO A 42 -7.58 4.81 10.32
CA PRO A 42 -8.25 4.14 9.21
C PRO A 42 -9.39 4.94 8.58
N ASP A 43 -10.01 5.90 9.28
CA ASP A 43 -11.09 6.72 8.73
C ASP A 43 -10.60 7.93 7.94
N ASP A 44 -9.36 8.37 8.18
CA ASP A 44 -8.81 9.63 7.66
C ASP A 44 -8.07 9.45 6.32
N PHE A 45 -8.24 8.30 5.68
CA PHE A 45 -7.65 8.03 4.37
C PHE A 45 -8.50 7.10 3.51
N GLU A 46 -8.27 7.15 2.21
CA GLU A 46 -8.84 6.26 1.20
C GLU A 46 -7.73 5.55 0.44
N ILE A 47 -7.96 4.28 0.12
CA ILE A 47 -7.11 3.51 -0.78
C ILE A 47 -7.68 3.72 -2.18
N LEU A 48 -6.94 4.45 -3.02
CA LEU A 48 -7.36 4.75 -4.39
C LEU A 48 -7.03 3.59 -5.32
N GLU A 49 -5.84 3.01 -5.17
CA GLU A 49 -5.32 1.96 -6.04
C GLU A 49 -4.57 0.91 -5.23
N THR A 50 -4.56 -0.32 -5.73
CA THR A 50 -3.87 -1.44 -5.10
C THR A 50 -3.19 -2.27 -6.17
N TYR A 51 -1.89 -2.47 -6.01
CA TYR A 51 -1.06 -3.26 -6.89
C TYR A 51 -0.52 -4.46 -6.13
N HIS A 52 -0.88 -5.65 -6.60
CA HIS A 52 -0.37 -6.90 -6.04
C HIS A 52 0.68 -7.48 -6.97
N ARG A 53 1.94 -7.37 -6.56
CA ARG A 53 3.05 -8.04 -7.22
C ARG A 53 3.16 -9.46 -6.70
N ARG A 54 2.87 -10.42 -7.57
CA ARG A 54 3.16 -11.83 -7.30
C ARG A 54 4.66 -12.05 -7.45
N ALA A 55 5.22 -12.87 -6.56
CA ALA A 55 6.56 -13.38 -6.72
C ALA A 55 6.67 -14.14 -8.05
N SER A 56 7.64 -13.78 -8.89
CA SER A 56 7.89 -14.47 -10.16
C SER A 56 8.57 -15.83 -9.95
N ASN A 57 9.15 -16.07 -8.76
CA ASN A 57 9.87 -17.27 -8.39
C ASN A 57 9.78 -17.54 -6.88
N ALA A 58 10.14 -18.75 -6.45
CA ALA A 58 10.06 -19.18 -5.05
C ALA A 58 10.99 -18.42 -4.08
N ASN A 59 11.95 -17.66 -4.59
CA ASN A 59 12.92 -16.86 -3.81
C ASN A 59 12.58 -15.35 -3.80
N ASP A 60 11.43 -14.97 -4.35
CA ASP A 60 11.01 -13.57 -4.45
C ASP A 60 9.85 -13.27 -3.48
N ASN A 61 9.79 -12.04 -2.99
CA ASN A 61 8.85 -11.63 -1.97
C ASN A 61 7.65 -10.91 -2.63
N CYS A 62 6.44 -11.43 -2.46
CA CYS A 62 5.25 -10.70 -2.92
C CYS A 62 5.18 -9.30 -2.26
N SER A 63 5.01 -8.26 -3.09
CA SER A 63 4.89 -6.88 -2.65
C SER A 63 3.46 -6.39 -2.88
N LEU A 64 2.88 -5.73 -1.89
CA LEU A 64 1.64 -4.99 -1.99
C LEU A 64 1.99 -3.50 -1.98
N VAL A 65 1.50 -2.77 -2.99
CA VAL A 65 1.65 -1.32 -3.07
C VAL A 65 0.25 -0.71 -3.09
N TYR A 66 0.01 0.25 -2.19
CA TYR A 66 -1.24 0.98 -2.09
C TYR A 66 -1.00 2.45 -2.39
N ALA A 67 -1.83 3.01 -3.26
CA ALA A 67 -1.89 4.45 -3.49
C ALA A 67 -2.95 5.02 -2.56
N ILE A 68 -2.55 5.85 -1.60
CA ILE A 68 -3.39 6.36 -0.52
C ILE A 68 -3.59 7.86 -0.68
N ARG A 69 -4.81 8.32 -0.40
CA ARG A 69 -5.15 9.75 -0.27
C ARG A 69 -5.71 10.00 1.12
N LEU A 70 -5.25 11.04 1.81
CA LEU A 70 -5.85 11.48 3.07
C LEU A 70 -7.19 12.18 2.80
N THR A 71 -8.19 11.98 3.64
CA THR A 71 -9.50 12.61 3.46
C THR A 71 -9.51 14.06 3.92
N ASN A 72 -8.71 14.36 4.93
CA ASN A 72 -8.70 15.67 5.61
C ASN A 72 -7.73 16.66 4.96
N TYR A 73 -6.80 16.16 4.14
CA TYR A 73 -5.76 16.92 3.46
C TYR A 73 -5.67 16.45 2.02
N ASP A 74 -5.36 17.33 1.06
CA ASP A 74 -5.07 16.91 -0.33
C ASP A 74 -3.66 16.28 -0.44
N MET A 75 -3.34 15.40 0.50
CA MET A 75 -2.08 14.68 0.59
C MET A 75 -2.26 13.26 0.06
N LYS A 76 -1.33 12.87 -0.79
CA LYS A 76 -1.27 11.54 -1.40
C LYS A 76 0.07 10.90 -1.12
N GLY A 77 0.08 9.59 -1.01
CA GLY A 77 1.29 8.83 -0.76
C GLY A 77 1.15 7.36 -1.04
N ILE A 78 2.26 6.66 -0.83
CA ILE A 78 2.44 5.26 -1.18
C ILE A 78 2.65 4.47 0.11
N LEU A 79 1.94 3.37 0.25
CA LEU A 79 2.20 2.38 1.29
C LEU A 79 2.68 1.09 0.63
N MET A 80 3.90 0.68 0.96
CA MET A 80 4.46 -0.59 0.51
C MET A 80 4.54 -1.56 1.69
N SER A 81 4.02 -2.77 1.50
CA SER A 81 4.11 -3.85 2.47
C SER A 81 4.44 -5.16 1.76
N ASP A 82 5.22 -6.01 2.39
CA ASP A 82 5.28 -7.42 2.01
C ASP A 82 4.04 -8.15 2.55
N TYR A 83 3.61 -9.21 1.86
CA TYR A 83 2.41 -9.96 2.25
C TYR A 83 2.55 -10.60 3.64
N ARG A 84 3.79 -10.89 4.08
CA ARG A 84 4.07 -11.52 5.37
C ARG A 84 3.99 -10.53 6.54
N SER A 85 4.50 -9.30 6.39
CA SER A 85 4.37 -8.28 7.46
C SER A 85 3.01 -7.59 7.46
N TYR A 86 2.29 -7.62 6.33
CA TYR A 86 0.92 -7.10 6.22
C TYR A 86 -0.05 -7.66 7.28
N ILE A 87 0.15 -8.92 7.71
CA ILE A 87 -0.75 -9.59 8.68
C ILE A 87 -0.29 -9.38 10.13
N LYS A 88 1.00 -9.09 10.36
CA LYS A 88 1.58 -9.09 11.69
C LYS A 88 1.68 -7.67 12.24
N GLY A 89 0.76 -7.32 13.14
CA GLY A 89 0.74 -6.02 13.80
C GLY A 89 -0.37 -5.08 13.32
N MET A 90 -1.22 -5.51 12.37
CA MET A 90 -2.44 -4.79 12.03
C MET A 90 -3.60 -5.17 12.92
N SER A 91 -4.43 -4.19 13.21
CA SER A 91 -5.71 -4.43 13.84
C SER A 91 -6.77 -4.98 12.91
N LEU A 92 -7.81 -5.59 13.49
CA LEU A 92 -8.97 -6.09 12.74
C LEU A 92 -9.64 -4.98 11.90
N ARG A 93 -9.65 -3.75 12.42
CA ARG A 93 -10.27 -2.60 11.76
C ARG A 93 -9.48 -2.16 10.54
N LEU A 94 -8.17 -1.93 10.71
CA LEU A 94 -7.27 -1.58 9.62
C LEU A 94 -7.24 -2.73 8.58
N TRP A 95 -7.18 -3.99 9.05
CA TRP A 95 -7.21 -5.17 8.20
C TRP A 95 -8.47 -5.27 7.36
N SER A 96 -9.63 -4.99 7.93
CA SER A 96 -10.90 -5.01 7.19
C SER A 96 -10.88 -4.01 6.04
N LYS A 97 -10.31 -2.81 6.26
CA LYS A 97 -10.19 -1.78 5.22
C LYS A 97 -9.34 -2.24 4.04
N PHE A 98 -8.12 -2.72 4.29
CA PHE A 98 -7.24 -3.18 3.22
C PHE A 98 -7.71 -4.50 2.57
N ASN A 99 -8.23 -5.46 3.35
CA ASN A 99 -8.69 -6.76 2.83
C ASN A 99 -9.91 -6.64 1.90
N ASN A 100 -10.83 -5.71 2.16
CA ASN A 100 -11.96 -5.45 1.27
C ASN A 100 -11.49 -5.05 -0.13
N VAL A 101 -10.44 -4.21 -0.23
CA VAL A 101 -9.89 -3.77 -1.52
C VAL A 101 -9.18 -4.90 -2.26
N ILE A 102 -8.44 -5.76 -1.54
CA ILE A 102 -7.79 -6.94 -2.13
C ILE A 102 -8.83 -7.91 -2.68
N ARG A 103 -9.91 -8.20 -1.93
CA ARG A 103 -10.97 -9.12 -2.38
C ARG A 103 -11.72 -8.61 -3.61
N LEU A 104 -12.03 -7.32 -3.67
CA LEU A 104 -12.71 -6.73 -4.82
C LEU A 104 -11.90 -6.91 -6.11
N ASN A 105 -10.58 -6.72 -6.06
CA ASN A 105 -9.71 -6.92 -7.23
C ASN A 105 -9.64 -8.39 -7.68
N LEU A 106 -9.79 -9.36 -6.77
CA LEU A 106 -9.82 -10.79 -7.12
C LEU A 106 -11.17 -11.21 -7.74
N SER A 107 -12.27 -10.53 -7.42
CA SER A 107 -13.60 -10.81 -8.01
C SER A 107 -13.81 -10.20 -9.40
N VAL A 108 -12.97 -9.25 -9.81
CA VAL A 108 -13.04 -8.61 -11.14
C VAL A 108 -12.37 -9.47 -12.23
N ILE A 109 -11.66 -10.54 -11.84
CA ILE A 109 -11.15 -11.54 -12.79
C ILE A 109 -12.22 -12.63 -12.95
N LYS A 110 -13.16 -12.44 -13.89
CA LYS A 110 -14.06 -13.49 -14.37
C LYS A 110 -14.13 -13.49 -15.89
#